data_AF-A0A8J3M8K8-F1
#
_entry.id   AF-A0A8J3M8K8-F1
#
_cell.length_a   1.000
_cell.length_b   1.000
_cell.length_c   1.000
_cell.angle_alpha   90.00
_cell.angle_beta   90.00
_cell.angle_gamma   90.00
#
_symmetry.space_group_name_H-M   'P 1'
#
loop_
_entity.id
_entity.type
_entity.pdbx_description
1 polymer ?
#
loop_
_entity_poly.entity_id
_entity_poly.type
_entity_poly.pdbx_seq_one_letter_code
_entity_poly.pdbx_strand_id
1 'polypeptide(L)'
;MAITVKTSISKPSKTTINVTANDSEKLIAALDKLKGWAKYTPNVTATPKYGKDKKVSDCTLGAKPSTKVPKWADYSKNTKDRQAEWDKMYPKLEKYLENHHDKLTKAIEKAAKELEKEDFDKSGFDKWWKAKKTELEDVSKDYASKTSDGSSEGVTLDVIDPDPVETKTDIKSPTTSQYAVSGKSIEGVYNALAKRKFWGRYRSNGSAKMEFGYDGCLKKITVTAKPVITMPKWAEYSKMTPEQKAEWDKMWGLLNTHENNHHTIFTDGIKDLLDGIEPLKQKEADAYWKDQNKTIQDSQDGYDTSSGHGVNEGVALDASVDP
;
A
#
# COMPACT_ATOMS: atom_id res chain seq x y z
N MET A 1 46.34 -50.30 -9.81
CA MET A 1 47.23 -49.17 -9.45
C MET A 1 46.36 -48.10 -8.81
N ALA A 2 46.84 -47.29 -7.86
CA ALA A 2 46.01 -46.22 -7.31
C ALA A 2 45.75 -45.16 -8.40
N ILE A 3 44.49 -44.80 -8.62
CA ILE A 3 44.11 -43.74 -9.58
C ILE A 3 44.52 -42.40 -8.99
N THR A 4 45.25 -41.56 -9.74
CA THR A 4 45.53 -40.18 -9.30
C THR A 4 44.31 -39.31 -9.58
N VAL A 5 43.69 -38.76 -8.54
CA VAL A 5 42.48 -37.93 -8.69
C VAL A 5 42.76 -36.45 -8.43
N LYS A 6 42.23 -35.58 -9.29
CA LYS A 6 42.22 -34.12 -9.09
C LYS A 6 40.79 -33.63 -9.01
N THR A 7 40.55 -32.59 -8.20
CA THR A 7 39.26 -31.90 -8.15
C THR A 7 39.34 -30.54 -8.84
N SER A 8 38.26 -30.14 -9.53
CA SER A 8 38.14 -28.83 -10.18
C SER A 8 36.71 -28.31 -10.09
N ILE A 9 36.43 -27.52 -9.06
CA ILE A 9 35.09 -27.01 -8.75
C ILE A 9 35.13 -25.49 -8.89
N SER A 10 34.37 -24.95 -9.84
CA SER A 10 34.27 -23.50 -9.99
C SER A 10 33.23 -22.91 -9.04
N LYS A 11 33.34 -21.62 -8.73
CA LYS A 11 32.23 -20.88 -8.11
C LYS A 11 30.97 -20.98 -8.98
N PRO A 12 29.77 -20.98 -8.38
CA PRO A 12 28.53 -21.03 -9.15
C PRO A 12 28.37 -19.82 -10.06
N SER A 13 27.98 -20.03 -11.31
CA SER A 13 27.56 -18.94 -12.19
C SER A 13 26.17 -18.44 -11.79
N LYS A 14 26.01 -17.12 -11.62
CA LYS A 14 24.76 -16.50 -11.16
C LYS A 14 23.93 -16.03 -12.36
N THR A 15 22.74 -16.59 -12.52
CA THR A 15 21.73 -16.11 -13.48
C THR A 15 20.64 -15.37 -12.73
N THR A 16 20.29 -14.17 -13.21
CA THR A 16 19.26 -13.33 -12.60
C THR A 16 17.94 -13.47 -13.34
N ILE A 17 16.85 -13.59 -12.59
CA ILE A 17 15.47 -13.58 -13.09
C ILE A 17 14.78 -12.32 -12.57
N ASN A 18 14.33 -11.46 -13.48
CA ASN A 18 13.62 -10.24 -13.07
C ASN A 18 12.20 -10.59 -12.59
N VAL A 19 11.80 -9.96 -11.49
CA VAL A 19 10.46 -10.04 -10.92
C VAL A 19 9.89 -8.63 -10.84
N THR A 20 8.69 -8.42 -11.35
CA THR A 20 7.98 -7.14 -11.35
C THR A 20 6.78 -7.28 -10.43
N ALA A 21 6.68 -6.39 -9.45
CA ALA A 21 5.61 -6.38 -8.46
C ALA A 21 5.61 -5.03 -7.72
N ASN A 22 4.42 -4.50 -7.48
CA ASN A 22 4.22 -3.21 -6.85
C ASN A 22 3.79 -3.27 -5.38
N ASP A 23 3.61 -4.48 -4.83
CA ASP A 23 3.35 -4.74 -3.42
C ASP A 23 3.92 -6.10 -2.99
N SER A 24 3.92 -6.37 -1.68
CA SER A 24 4.49 -7.56 -1.05
C SER A 24 3.79 -8.85 -1.48
N GLU A 25 2.45 -8.85 -1.53
CA GLU A 25 1.65 -10.02 -1.90
C GLU A 25 1.92 -10.45 -3.34
N LYS A 26 1.90 -9.49 -4.28
CA LYS A 26 2.21 -9.76 -5.69
C LYS A 26 3.65 -10.16 -5.88
N LEU A 27 4.59 -9.62 -5.09
CA LEU A 27 5.99 -10.03 -5.15
C LEU A 27 6.14 -11.50 -4.77
N ILE A 28 5.53 -11.90 -3.65
CA ILE A 28 5.49 -13.30 -3.20
C ILE A 28 4.84 -14.18 -4.26
N ALA A 29 3.66 -13.81 -4.77
CA ALA A 29 2.95 -14.58 -5.78
C ALA A 29 3.73 -14.68 -7.11
N ALA A 30 4.48 -13.63 -7.48
CA ALA A 30 5.33 -13.63 -8.67
C ALA A 30 6.54 -14.55 -8.47
N LEU A 31 7.16 -14.55 -7.29
CA LEU A 31 8.20 -15.50 -6.93
C LEU A 31 7.67 -16.94 -6.96
N ASP A 32 6.54 -17.23 -6.34
CA ASP A 32 5.96 -18.59 -6.31
C ASP A 32 5.69 -19.16 -7.72
N LYS A 33 5.38 -18.29 -8.69
CA LYS A 33 5.22 -18.68 -10.11
C LYS A 33 6.54 -18.99 -10.81
N LEU A 34 7.67 -18.46 -10.33
CA LEU A 34 8.98 -18.69 -10.93
C LEU A 34 9.52 -20.07 -10.58
N LYS A 35 9.14 -21.10 -11.33
CA LYS A 35 9.73 -22.43 -11.18
C LYS A 35 11.27 -22.35 -11.23
N GLY A 36 11.94 -22.69 -10.14
CA GLY A 36 13.40 -22.73 -10.11
C GLY A 36 14.09 -21.42 -9.67
N TRP A 37 13.38 -20.45 -9.07
CA TRP A 37 14.05 -19.34 -8.35
C TRP A 37 14.70 -19.84 -7.05
N ALA A 38 15.93 -19.45 -6.75
CA ALA A 38 16.75 -20.06 -5.68
C ALA A 38 17.19 -21.51 -5.94
N LYS A 39 17.16 -21.98 -7.20
CA LYS A 39 17.70 -23.30 -7.56
C LYS A 39 19.22 -23.29 -7.66
N TYR A 40 19.86 -24.25 -7.00
CA TYR A 40 21.27 -24.60 -7.20
C TYR A 40 21.38 -25.80 -8.16
N THR A 41 22.26 -25.73 -9.16
CA THR A 41 22.46 -26.79 -10.15
C THR A 41 23.94 -27.18 -10.22
N PRO A 42 24.34 -28.40 -9.80
CA PRO A 42 25.75 -28.82 -9.70
C PRO A 42 26.56 -28.86 -10.99
N ASN A 43 25.97 -29.41 -12.07
CA ASN A 43 26.65 -29.73 -13.33
C ASN A 43 28.01 -30.43 -13.13
N VAL A 44 27.98 -31.65 -12.59
CA VAL A 44 29.20 -32.43 -12.32
C VAL A 44 29.74 -33.13 -13.57
N THR A 45 31.07 -33.31 -13.60
CA THR A 45 31.83 -33.85 -14.73
C THR A 45 32.97 -34.74 -14.21
N ALA A 46 33.37 -35.71 -15.02
CA ALA A 46 34.56 -36.52 -14.77
C ALA A 46 35.32 -36.72 -16.07
N THR A 47 36.64 -36.56 -16.02
CA THR A 47 37.53 -36.66 -17.18
C THR A 47 38.63 -37.69 -16.89
N PRO A 48 38.41 -38.97 -17.23
CA PRO A 48 39.39 -40.02 -17.02
C PRO A 48 40.50 -39.99 -18.09
N LYS A 49 41.70 -40.39 -17.71
CA LYS A 49 42.81 -40.75 -18.60
C LYS A 49 43.17 -42.21 -18.39
N TYR A 50 43.61 -42.86 -19.46
CA TYR A 50 43.88 -44.29 -19.46
C TYR A 50 45.36 -44.57 -19.66
N GLY A 51 45.88 -45.48 -18.85
CA GLY A 51 47.22 -46.02 -18.98
C GLY A 51 47.36 -46.98 -20.17
N LYS A 52 48.59 -47.45 -20.41
CA LYS A 52 48.89 -48.44 -21.46
C LYS A 52 48.16 -49.78 -21.26
N ASP A 53 47.84 -50.10 -20.00
CA ASP A 53 47.06 -51.27 -19.59
C ASP A 53 45.54 -51.09 -19.79
N LYS A 54 45.12 -49.97 -20.39
CA LYS A 54 43.71 -49.58 -20.61
C LYS A 54 42.92 -49.37 -19.32
N LYS A 55 43.59 -49.28 -18.17
CA LYS A 55 42.98 -48.91 -16.89
C LYS A 55 43.04 -47.40 -16.69
N VAL A 56 42.16 -46.88 -15.85
CA VAL A 56 42.18 -45.46 -15.48
C VAL A 56 43.46 -45.19 -14.68
N SER A 57 44.30 -44.26 -15.14
CA SER A 57 45.51 -43.85 -14.43
C SER A 57 45.31 -42.54 -13.67
N ASP A 58 44.55 -41.63 -14.27
CA ASP A 58 44.24 -40.31 -13.73
C ASP A 58 42.78 -39.97 -13.97
N CYS A 59 42.18 -39.20 -13.07
CA CYS A 59 40.85 -38.64 -13.30
C CYS A 59 40.75 -37.23 -12.71
N THR A 60 40.14 -36.31 -13.46
CA THR A 60 39.69 -35.04 -12.90
C THR A 60 38.20 -35.10 -12.64
N LEU A 61 37.78 -35.04 -11.38
CA LEU A 61 36.38 -34.79 -11.00
C LEU A 61 36.17 -33.28 -10.91
N GLY A 62 35.10 -32.77 -11.52
CA GLY A 62 34.85 -31.34 -11.50
C GLY A 62 33.38 -30.98 -11.54
N ALA A 63 33.10 -29.71 -11.28
CA ALA A 63 31.75 -29.17 -11.34
C ALA A 63 31.75 -27.73 -11.81
N LYS A 64 30.73 -27.37 -12.59
CA LYS A 64 30.46 -26.01 -13.05
C LYS A 64 29.08 -25.57 -12.59
N PRO A 65 28.91 -25.33 -11.28
CA PRO A 65 27.59 -25.08 -10.74
C PRO A 65 26.98 -23.78 -11.27
N SER A 66 25.66 -23.69 -11.21
CA SER A 66 24.91 -22.48 -11.53
C SER A 66 23.75 -22.26 -10.57
N THR A 67 23.43 -20.99 -10.35
CA THR A 67 22.30 -20.56 -9.51
C THR A 67 21.36 -19.66 -10.29
N LYS A 68 20.09 -19.70 -9.93
CA LYS A 68 19.06 -18.78 -10.43
C LYS A 68 18.55 -17.94 -9.27
N VAL A 69 18.79 -16.63 -9.28
CA VAL A 69 18.32 -15.73 -8.22
C VAL A 69 17.29 -14.74 -8.76
N PRO A 70 16.28 -14.37 -7.98
CA PRO A 70 15.37 -13.30 -8.37
C PRO A 70 16.06 -11.94 -8.25
N LYS A 71 15.62 -10.97 -9.04
CA LYS A 71 15.91 -9.55 -8.89
C LYS A 71 14.60 -8.79 -8.97
N TRP A 72 14.27 -8.06 -7.91
CA TRP A 72 13.07 -7.24 -7.89
C TRP A 72 13.29 -5.97 -8.73
N ALA A 73 12.68 -5.94 -9.91
CA ALA A 73 12.85 -4.85 -10.88
C ALA A 73 12.27 -3.52 -10.39
N ASP A 74 11.25 -3.58 -9.53
CA ASP A 74 10.57 -2.42 -8.98
C ASP A 74 11.05 -2.03 -7.58
N TYR A 75 12.15 -2.61 -7.09
CA TYR A 75 12.68 -2.36 -5.74
C TYR A 75 12.72 -0.86 -5.39
N SER A 76 13.30 -0.02 -6.25
CA SER A 76 13.45 1.43 -6.01
C SER A 76 12.14 2.23 -6.05
N LYS A 77 11.05 1.66 -6.57
CA LYS A 77 9.72 2.30 -6.63
C LYS A 77 8.84 1.94 -5.43
N ASN A 78 9.28 0.98 -4.62
CA ASN A 78 8.55 0.51 -3.46
C ASN A 78 8.90 1.30 -2.20
N THR A 79 8.12 1.10 -1.15
CA THR A 79 8.30 1.73 0.15
C THR A 79 9.55 1.20 0.85
N LYS A 80 10.09 1.95 1.80
CA LYS A 80 11.30 1.55 2.54
C LYS A 80 11.08 0.26 3.33
N ASP A 81 9.90 0.06 3.87
CA ASP A 81 9.59 -1.14 4.67
C ASP A 81 9.55 -2.39 3.79
N ARG A 82 8.99 -2.29 2.58
CA ARG A 82 9.02 -3.39 1.61
C ARG A 82 10.43 -3.65 1.09
N GLN A 83 11.22 -2.60 0.86
CA GLN A 83 12.65 -2.73 0.51
C GLN A 83 13.42 -3.45 1.63
N ALA A 84 13.18 -3.08 2.89
CA ALA A 84 13.83 -3.70 4.05
C ALA A 84 13.51 -5.20 4.17
N GLU A 85 12.27 -5.61 3.90
CA GLU A 85 11.89 -7.03 3.90
C GLU A 85 12.61 -7.81 2.78
N TRP A 86 12.75 -7.22 1.58
CA TRP A 86 13.58 -7.79 0.52
C TRP A 86 15.05 -7.91 0.93
N ASP A 87 15.61 -6.87 1.53
CA ASP A 87 17.01 -6.81 1.97
C ASP A 87 17.30 -7.75 3.14
N LYS A 88 16.29 -8.13 3.93
CA LYS A 88 16.36 -9.17 4.95
C LYS A 88 16.37 -10.58 4.34
N MET A 89 15.58 -10.82 3.31
CA MET A 89 15.45 -12.12 2.65
C MET A 89 16.66 -12.43 1.75
N TYR A 90 17.12 -11.47 0.95
CA TYR A 90 18.10 -11.70 -0.12
C TYR A 90 19.45 -12.25 0.38
N PRO A 91 20.07 -11.73 1.46
CA PRO A 91 21.31 -12.28 2.00
C PRO A 91 21.15 -13.72 2.51
N LYS A 92 19.98 -14.07 3.05
CA LYS A 92 19.69 -15.45 3.49
C LYS A 92 19.59 -16.39 2.31
N LEU A 93 19.02 -15.93 1.19
CA LEU A 93 19.02 -16.67 -0.07
C LEU A 93 20.46 -16.92 -0.56
N GLU A 94 21.33 -15.92 -0.51
CA GLU A 94 22.74 -16.10 -0.92
C GLU A 94 23.44 -17.13 -0.03
N LYS A 95 23.26 -17.05 1.30
CA LYS A 95 23.80 -18.03 2.25
C LYS A 95 23.25 -19.45 2.01
N TYR A 96 21.96 -19.59 1.72
CA TYR A 96 21.35 -20.88 1.37
C TYR A 96 22.04 -21.51 0.14
N LEU A 97 22.31 -20.72 -0.90
CA LEU A 97 22.99 -21.20 -2.11
C LEU A 97 24.47 -21.53 -1.87
N GLU A 98 25.15 -20.78 -0.99
CA GLU A 98 26.51 -21.07 -0.54
C GLU A 98 26.58 -22.41 0.22
N ASN A 99 25.64 -22.66 1.14
CA ASN A 99 25.56 -23.93 1.87
C ASN A 99 25.43 -25.14 0.93
N HIS A 100 24.67 -25.00 -0.16
CA HIS A 100 24.57 -26.05 -1.19
C HIS A 100 25.85 -26.24 -1.97
N HIS A 101 26.58 -25.16 -2.25
CA HIS A 101 27.90 -25.24 -2.86
C HIS A 101 28.91 -25.99 -1.99
N ASP A 102 28.90 -25.72 -0.68
CA ASP A 102 29.76 -26.40 0.29
C ASP A 102 29.42 -27.90 0.40
N LYS A 103 28.14 -28.26 0.39
CA LYS A 103 27.68 -29.67 0.37
C LYS A 103 28.20 -30.40 -0.87
N LEU A 104 28.07 -29.79 -2.07
CA LEU A 104 28.59 -30.38 -3.31
C LEU A 104 30.11 -30.57 -3.24
N THR A 105 30.83 -29.56 -2.74
CA THR A 105 32.30 -29.60 -2.64
C THR A 105 32.76 -30.76 -1.78
N LYS A 106 32.18 -30.92 -0.58
CA LYS A 106 32.46 -32.05 0.32
C LYS A 106 32.12 -33.40 -0.32
N ALA A 107 31.02 -33.47 -1.07
CA ALA A 107 30.64 -34.70 -1.75
C ALA A 107 31.60 -35.09 -2.88
N ILE A 108 32.09 -34.13 -3.67
CA ILE A 108 33.10 -34.37 -4.70
C ILE A 108 34.44 -34.80 -4.08
N GLU A 109 34.86 -34.19 -2.98
CA GLU A 109 36.05 -34.61 -2.23
C GLU A 109 35.93 -36.05 -1.73
N LYS A 110 34.75 -36.43 -1.22
CA LYS A 110 34.48 -37.81 -0.81
C LYS A 110 34.54 -38.77 -2.00
N ALA A 111 33.90 -38.42 -3.11
CA ALA A 111 33.91 -39.23 -4.33
C ALA A 111 35.33 -39.39 -4.91
N ALA A 112 36.17 -38.36 -4.81
CA ALA A 112 37.57 -38.42 -5.21
C ALA A 112 38.35 -39.47 -4.40
N LYS A 113 38.21 -39.44 -3.06
CA LYS A 113 38.85 -40.41 -2.16
C LYS A 113 38.34 -41.84 -2.33
N GLU A 114 37.09 -42.01 -2.73
CA GLU A 114 36.53 -43.31 -3.12
C GLU A 114 37.22 -43.80 -4.40
N LEU A 115 37.29 -42.96 -5.43
CA LEU A 115 37.88 -43.29 -6.73
C LEU A 115 39.37 -43.64 -6.67
N GLU A 116 40.16 -43.00 -5.78
CA GLU A 116 41.59 -43.29 -5.60
C GLU A 116 41.89 -44.76 -5.23
N LYS A 117 40.89 -45.46 -4.63
CA LYS A 117 41.03 -46.85 -4.15
C LYS A 117 40.62 -47.89 -5.20
N GLU A 118 40.07 -47.45 -6.31
CA GLU A 118 39.51 -48.32 -7.34
C GLU A 118 40.54 -48.67 -8.41
N ASP A 119 40.27 -49.72 -9.19
CA ASP A 119 41.10 -50.17 -10.31
C ASP A 119 40.22 -50.47 -11.52
N PHE A 120 39.71 -49.42 -12.16
CA PHE A 120 38.73 -49.54 -13.23
C PHE A 120 39.37 -49.63 -14.62
N ASP A 121 38.76 -50.45 -15.48
CA ASP A 121 38.81 -50.24 -16.92
C ASP A 121 37.77 -49.18 -17.35
N LYS A 122 37.69 -48.90 -18.65
CA LYS A 122 36.72 -47.93 -19.18
C LYS A 122 35.26 -48.26 -18.82
N SER A 123 34.86 -49.53 -18.96
CA SER A 123 33.47 -49.95 -18.71
C SER A 123 33.11 -49.87 -17.23
N GLY A 124 34.03 -50.26 -16.34
CA GLY A 124 33.89 -50.14 -14.91
C GLY A 124 33.75 -48.68 -14.48
N PHE A 125 34.63 -47.81 -15.01
CA PHE A 125 34.57 -46.37 -14.73
C PHE A 125 33.27 -45.74 -15.22
N ASP A 126 32.82 -46.04 -16.44
CA ASP A 126 31.58 -45.47 -16.99
C ASP A 126 30.36 -45.83 -16.14
N LYS A 127 30.29 -47.07 -15.64
CA LYS A 127 29.22 -47.51 -14.73
C LYS A 127 29.30 -46.82 -13.38
N TRP A 128 30.49 -46.76 -12.78
CA TRP A 128 30.72 -46.08 -11.51
C TRP A 128 30.37 -44.59 -11.60
N TRP A 129 30.84 -43.91 -12.64
CA TRP A 129 30.61 -42.49 -12.85
C TRP A 129 29.14 -42.18 -13.07
N LYS A 130 28.42 -43.01 -13.83
CA LYS A 130 26.96 -42.81 -14.02
C LYS A 130 26.21 -42.83 -12.70
N ALA A 131 26.50 -43.80 -11.82
CA ALA A 131 25.88 -43.87 -10.49
C ALA A 131 26.30 -42.69 -9.59
N LYS A 132 27.60 -42.42 -9.53
CA LYS A 132 28.16 -41.35 -8.69
C LYS A 132 27.67 -39.97 -9.13
N LYS A 133 27.52 -39.74 -10.44
CA LYS A 133 26.95 -38.51 -10.99
C LYS A 133 25.55 -38.25 -10.44
N THR A 134 24.68 -39.26 -10.41
CA THR A 134 23.34 -39.12 -9.84
C THR A 134 23.40 -38.77 -8.35
N GLU A 135 24.22 -39.48 -7.57
CA GLU A 135 24.42 -39.18 -6.14
C GLU A 135 24.89 -37.74 -5.92
N LEU A 136 25.90 -37.28 -6.67
CA LEU A 136 26.46 -35.94 -6.56
C LEU A 136 25.48 -34.85 -7.00
N GLU A 137 24.65 -35.13 -8.02
CA GLU A 137 23.59 -34.22 -8.43
C GLU A 137 22.48 -34.14 -7.37
N ASP A 138 22.21 -35.23 -6.66
CA ASP A 138 21.18 -35.32 -5.62
C ASP A 138 21.58 -34.64 -4.30
N VAL A 139 22.88 -34.58 -3.96
CA VAL A 139 23.39 -33.94 -2.72
C VAL A 139 22.95 -32.48 -2.54
N SER A 140 22.66 -31.80 -3.64
CA SER A 140 22.18 -30.42 -3.64
C SER A 140 20.92 -30.27 -4.49
N LYS A 141 20.15 -31.35 -4.72
CA LYS A 141 18.80 -31.26 -5.30
C LYS A 141 17.91 -30.69 -4.23
N ASP A 142 17.91 -29.37 -4.19
CA ASP A 142 17.07 -28.65 -3.28
C ASP A 142 16.65 -27.31 -3.89
N TYR A 143 15.48 -26.85 -3.47
CA TYR A 143 14.81 -25.68 -3.98
C TYR A 143 14.31 -24.86 -2.80
N ALA A 144 14.75 -23.62 -2.63
CA ALA A 144 14.08 -22.76 -1.66
C ALA A 144 12.73 -22.29 -2.24
N SER A 145 11.63 -22.73 -1.63
CA SER A 145 10.27 -22.21 -1.85
C SER A 145 9.56 -22.10 -0.52
N LYS A 146 8.46 -21.35 -0.43
CA LYS A 146 7.61 -21.33 0.78
C LYS A 146 7.08 -22.72 1.19
N THR A 147 7.12 -23.71 0.29
CA THR A 147 6.64 -25.09 0.51
C THR A 147 7.75 -26.14 0.53
N SER A 148 9.02 -25.73 0.40
CA SER A 148 10.18 -26.60 0.54
C SER A 148 11.10 -26.05 1.64
N ASP A 149 12.00 -26.90 2.10
CA ASP A 149 13.03 -26.68 3.14
C ASP A 149 13.83 -25.35 3.09
N GLY A 150 13.72 -24.50 2.06
CA GLY A 150 14.16 -23.10 2.12
C GLY A 150 13.59 -22.28 3.30
N SER A 151 12.50 -22.75 3.91
CA SER A 151 11.98 -22.21 5.18
C SER A 151 12.94 -22.39 6.37
N SER A 152 13.80 -23.42 6.38
CA SER A 152 14.69 -23.70 7.52
C SER A 152 15.91 -22.76 7.62
N GLU A 153 16.28 -22.08 6.52
CA GLU A 153 17.32 -21.04 6.50
C GLU A 153 16.72 -19.62 6.50
N GLY A 154 15.39 -19.51 6.66
CA GLY A 154 14.68 -18.24 6.80
C GLY A 154 14.58 -17.42 5.51
N VAL A 155 14.61 -18.05 4.34
CA VAL A 155 14.37 -17.39 3.03
C VAL A 155 12.86 -17.14 2.88
N THR A 156 12.36 -16.16 3.61
CA THR A 156 10.94 -15.79 3.65
C THR A 156 10.77 -14.31 3.41
N LEU A 157 9.62 -13.95 2.83
CA LEU A 157 9.13 -12.58 2.74
C LEU A 157 7.83 -12.49 3.52
N ASP A 158 7.79 -11.54 4.44
CA ASP A 158 6.58 -11.13 5.13
C ASP A 158 5.73 -10.23 4.25
N VAL A 159 4.40 -10.28 4.43
CA VAL A 159 3.49 -9.36 3.76
C VAL A 159 3.51 -8.04 4.53
N ILE A 160 4.02 -6.99 3.89
CA ILE A 160 3.95 -5.63 4.42
C ILE A 160 2.69 -4.97 3.88
N ASP A 161 1.82 -4.54 4.81
CA ASP A 161 0.61 -3.79 4.53
C ASP A 161 0.89 -2.48 3.77
N PRO A 162 -0.10 -1.86 3.14
CA PRO A 162 0.04 -0.52 2.60
C PRO A 162 0.40 0.51 3.69
N ASP A 163 1.20 1.52 3.31
CA ASP A 163 1.50 2.65 4.20
C ASP A 163 0.19 3.35 4.60
N PRO A 164 0.09 3.88 5.84
CA PRO A 164 -1.07 4.66 6.25
C PRO A 164 -1.25 5.90 5.37
N VAL A 165 -2.51 6.32 5.18
CA VAL A 165 -2.85 7.46 4.34
C VAL A 165 -2.39 8.77 5.00
N GLU A 166 -1.64 9.59 4.27
CA GLU A 166 -1.35 10.96 4.69
C GLU A 166 -2.61 11.83 4.53
N THR A 167 -3.11 12.37 5.63
CA THR A 167 -4.30 13.24 5.63
C THR A 167 -3.91 14.70 5.76
N LYS A 168 -4.51 15.57 4.94
CA LYS A 168 -4.35 17.03 5.05
C LYS A 168 -5.69 17.74 4.89
N THR A 169 -5.89 18.80 5.67
CA THR A 169 -7.06 19.68 5.56
C THR A 169 -6.64 21.13 5.32
N ASP A 170 -7.39 21.83 4.48
CA ASP A 170 -7.41 23.29 4.38
C ASP A 170 -8.85 23.78 4.27
N ILE A 171 -9.56 23.78 5.40
CA ILE A 171 -10.93 24.28 5.51
C ILE A 171 -10.86 25.71 6.05
N LYS A 172 -11.33 26.68 5.27
CA LYS A 172 -11.40 28.08 5.71
C LYS A 172 -12.62 28.31 6.59
N SER A 173 -12.55 29.34 7.44
CA SER A 173 -13.74 29.89 8.08
C SER A 173 -14.75 30.36 7.01
N PRO A 174 -16.06 30.28 7.28
CA PRO A 174 -17.05 30.70 6.32
C PRO A 174 -16.94 32.20 6.02
N THR A 175 -17.08 32.56 4.76
CA THR A 175 -17.30 33.96 4.37
C THR A 175 -18.80 34.27 4.37
N THR A 176 -19.17 35.50 4.72
CA THR A 176 -20.57 35.90 4.70
C THR A 176 -20.92 36.59 3.38
N SER A 177 -21.99 36.13 2.75
CA SER A 177 -22.67 36.80 1.64
C SER A 177 -24.04 37.28 2.12
N GLN A 178 -24.57 38.33 1.52
CA GLN A 178 -25.87 38.90 1.90
C GLN A 178 -26.81 38.99 0.71
N TYR A 179 -28.10 38.86 0.99
CA TYR A 179 -29.16 39.22 0.04
C TYR A 179 -30.13 40.21 0.67
N ALA A 180 -30.62 41.16 -0.13
CA ALA A 180 -31.54 42.18 0.36
C ALA A 180 -32.94 41.59 0.63
N VAL A 181 -33.55 42.05 1.72
CA VAL A 181 -34.95 41.81 2.07
C VAL A 181 -35.58 43.16 2.37
N SER A 182 -36.70 43.46 1.69
CA SER A 182 -37.42 44.71 1.86
C SER A 182 -38.68 44.52 2.70
N GLY A 183 -38.91 45.47 3.60
CA GLY A 183 -40.10 45.55 4.46
C GLY A 183 -40.02 46.82 5.30
N LYS A 184 -41.12 47.53 5.47
CA LYS A 184 -41.15 48.77 6.28
C LYS A 184 -41.47 48.51 7.76
N SER A 185 -41.59 47.24 8.14
CA SER A 185 -41.96 46.74 9.46
C SER A 185 -41.43 45.31 9.62
N ILE A 186 -41.45 44.77 10.84
CA ILE A 186 -41.06 43.38 11.11
C ILE A 186 -41.97 42.40 10.39
N GLU A 187 -43.28 42.61 10.39
CA GLU A 187 -44.24 41.82 9.62
C GLU A 187 -43.92 41.86 8.13
N GLY A 188 -43.58 43.04 7.59
CA GLY A 188 -43.21 43.21 6.19
C GLY A 188 -41.97 42.38 5.81
N VAL A 189 -40.95 42.39 6.66
CA VAL A 189 -39.73 41.61 6.46
C VAL A 189 -39.97 40.12 6.62
N TYR A 190 -40.74 39.71 7.64
CA TYR A 190 -41.16 38.33 7.84
C TYR A 190 -41.86 37.79 6.59
N ASN A 191 -42.84 38.52 6.06
CA ASN A 191 -43.57 38.14 4.85
C ASN A 191 -42.67 38.05 3.61
N ALA A 192 -41.60 38.84 3.55
CA ALA A 192 -40.61 38.76 2.47
C ALA A 192 -39.68 37.54 2.64
N LEU A 193 -39.26 37.23 3.86
CA LEU A 193 -38.46 36.05 4.18
C LEU A 193 -39.23 34.74 3.98
N ALA A 194 -40.51 34.69 4.39
CA ALA A 194 -41.38 33.52 4.27
C ALA A 194 -41.62 33.07 2.81
N LYS A 195 -41.40 33.96 1.83
CA LYS A 195 -41.47 33.62 0.39
C LYS A 195 -40.21 32.91 -0.12
N ARG A 196 -39.15 32.84 0.68
CA ARG A 196 -37.88 32.21 0.31
C ARG A 196 -37.83 30.78 0.86
N LYS A 197 -37.04 29.94 0.18
CA LYS A 197 -36.78 28.57 0.64
C LYS A 197 -35.92 28.50 1.90
N PHE A 198 -35.25 29.60 2.26
CA PHE A 198 -34.33 29.68 3.37
C PHE A 198 -34.18 31.14 3.83
N TRP A 199 -33.93 31.34 5.12
CA TRP A 199 -33.60 32.66 5.67
C TRP A 199 -32.08 32.82 5.72
N GLY A 200 -31.36 31.83 6.24
CA GLY A 200 -29.91 31.67 6.14
C GLY A 200 -29.55 30.45 5.27
N ARG A 201 -28.32 30.35 4.79
CA ARG A 201 -27.87 29.15 4.07
C ARG A 201 -26.37 28.97 4.17
N TYR A 202 -25.95 27.86 4.77
CA TYR A 202 -24.58 27.36 4.70
C TYR A 202 -24.32 26.54 3.44
N ARG A 203 -23.13 26.74 2.85
CA ARG A 203 -22.55 25.90 1.78
C ARG A 203 -21.08 25.68 2.06
N SER A 204 -20.67 24.43 2.25
CA SER A 204 -19.27 24.07 2.53
C SER A 204 -18.30 24.32 1.37
N ASN A 205 -18.76 24.09 0.13
CA ASN A 205 -17.93 24.11 -1.09
C ASN A 205 -16.66 23.24 -0.93
N GLY A 206 -16.82 22.06 -0.35
CA GLY A 206 -15.75 21.09 -0.11
C GLY A 206 -15.32 20.34 -1.37
N SER A 207 -14.04 19.98 -1.43
CA SER A 207 -13.45 19.11 -2.46
C SER A 207 -12.29 18.29 -1.88
N ALA A 208 -12.02 17.15 -2.48
CA ALA A 208 -10.87 16.31 -2.12
C ALA A 208 -9.94 16.13 -3.33
N LYS A 209 -8.64 16.19 -3.06
CA LYS A 209 -7.58 15.75 -3.98
C LYS A 209 -6.96 14.48 -3.41
N MET A 210 -6.95 13.41 -4.20
CA MET A 210 -6.39 12.12 -3.83
C MET A 210 -5.13 11.82 -4.64
N GLU A 211 -4.11 11.28 -3.99
CA GLU A 211 -2.85 10.83 -4.62
C GLU A 211 -2.61 9.36 -4.25
N PHE A 212 -2.22 8.56 -5.24
CA PHE A 212 -2.08 7.10 -5.09
C PHE A 212 -0.61 6.68 -5.15
N GLY A 213 -0.26 5.68 -4.34
CA GLY A 213 1.06 5.05 -4.31
C GLY A 213 1.33 4.16 -5.53
N TYR A 214 2.55 3.64 -5.63
CA TYR A 214 2.93 2.72 -6.70
C TYR A 214 2.16 1.38 -6.64
N ASP A 215 1.73 0.97 -5.46
CA ASP A 215 0.82 -0.17 -5.23
C ASP A 215 -0.63 0.10 -5.65
N GLY A 216 -0.95 1.35 -6.01
CA GLY A 216 -2.30 1.80 -6.36
C GLY A 216 -3.21 2.01 -5.15
N CYS A 217 -2.69 1.96 -3.92
CA CYS A 217 -3.43 2.36 -2.73
C CYS A 217 -3.40 3.87 -2.55
N LEU A 218 -4.43 4.42 -1.91
CA LEU A 218 -4.49 5.82 -1.53
C LEU A 218 -3.31 6.13 -0.61
N LYS A 219 -2.45 7.06 -1.04
CA LYS A 219 -1.29 7.51 -0.28
C LYS A 219 -1.59 8.79 0.48
N LYS A 220 -2.35 9.69 -0.15
CA LYS A 220 -2.64 11.00 0.42
C LYS A 220 -4.00 11.49 0.01
N ILE A 221 -4.72 12.07 0.96
CA ILE A 221 -5.95 12.83 0.71
C ILE A 221 -5.77 14.24 1.25
N THR A 222 -6.10 15.24 0.43
CA THR A 222 -6.16 16.64 0.83
C THR A 222 -7.58 17.15 0.64
N VAL A 223 -8.26 17.43 1.75
CA VAL A 223 -9.60 18.03 1.74
C VAL A 223 -9.46 19.55 1.85
N THR A 224 -10.12 20.27 0.95
CA THR A 224 -10.16 21.74 0.95
C THR A 224 -11.58 22.23 0.89
N ALA A 225 -11.89 23.32 1.59
CA ALA A 225 -13.22 23.91 1.55
C ALA A 225 -13.15 25.43 1.69
N LYS A 226 -14.07 26.12 0.98
CA LYS A 226 -14.26 27.57 1.05
C LYS A 226 -15.72 27.87 1.39
N PRO A 227 -16.11 27.71 2.66
CA PRO A 227 -17.51 27.79 3.03
C PRO A 227 -18.07 29.21 2.86
N VAL A 228 -19.37 29.28 2.58
CA VAL A 228 -20.12 30.53 2.47
C VAL A 228 -21.39 30.39 3.30
N ILE A 229 -21.68 31.41 4.11
CA ILE A 229 -22.98 31.61 4.76
C ILE A 229 -23.69 32.76 4.04
N THR A 230 -24.90 32.50 3.55
CA THR A 230 -25.76 33.52 2.93
C THR A 230 -26.79 34.01 3.94
N MET A 231 -26.71 35.28 4.35
CA MET A 231 -27.57 35.90 5.36
C MET A 231 -28.52 36.94 4.75
N PRO A 232 -29.69 37.19 5.36
CA PRO A 232 -30.54 38.27 4.91
C PRO A 232 -29.99 39.61 5.39
N LYS A 233 -30.26 40.67 4.62
CA LYS A 233 -29.97 42.06 4.96
C LYS A 233 -31.24 42.87 4.79
N TRP A 234 -31.73 43.43 5.89
CA TRP A 234 -32.91 44.29 5.87
C TRP A 234 -32.58 45.64 5.22
N ALA A 235 -33.17 45.91 4.05
CA ALA A 235 -32.86 47.09 3.23
C ALA A 235 -33.24 48.41 3.91
N GLU A 236 -34.35 48.42 4.65
CA GLU A 236 -34.85 49.60 5.36
C GLU A 236 -34.38 49.68 6.82
N TYR A 237 -33.50 48.79 7.29
CA TYR A 237 -33.05 48.67 8.69
C TYR A 237 -32.74 50.03 9.35
N SER A 238 -32.00 50.91 8.67
CA SER A 238 -31.61 52.21 9.24
C SER A 238 -32.80 53.09 9.64
N LYS A 239 -33.95 52.93 8.97
CA LYS A 239 -35.18 53.70 9.17
C LYS A 239 -36.09 53.11 10.26
N MET A 240 -35.75 51.94 10.80
CA MET A 240 -36.59 51.22 11.76
C MET A 240 -36.43 51.77 13.17
N THR A 241 -37.44 51.54 14.02
CA THR A 241 -37.39 51.91 15.44
C THR A 241 -36.33 51.08 16.19
N PRO A 242 -35.87 51.54 17.37
CA PRO A 242 -34.96 50.75 18.20
C PRO A 242 -35.48 49.34 18.51
N GLU A 243 -36.78 49.19 18.77
CA GLU A 243 -37.43 47.93 19.11
C GLU A 243 -37.42 46.96 17.92
N GLN A 244 -37.76 47.45 16.72
CA GLN A 244 -37.70 46.67 15.48
C GLN A 244 -36.26 46.25 15.14
N LYS A 245 -35.28 47.14 15.32
CA LYS A 245 -33.86 46.80 15.11
C LYS A 245 -33.41 45.71 16.07
N ALA A 246 -33.77 45.81 17.35
CA ALA A 246 -33.42 44.83 18.36
C ALA A 246 -34.00 43.44 18.04
N GLU A 247 -35.26 43.37 17.59
CA GLU A 247 -35.88 42.10 17.20
C GLU A 247 -35.22 41.50 15.95
N TRP A 248 -34.90 42.32 14.94
CA TRP A 248 -34.14 41.88 13.77
C TRP A 248 -32.75 41.35 14.15
N ASP A 249 -32.00 42.09 14.97
CA ASP A 249 -30.63 41.74 15.36
C ASP A 249 -30.60 40.46 16.20
N LYS A 250 -31.60 40.26 17.07
CA LYS A 250 -31.81 39.01 17.82
C LYS A 250 -32.03 37.84 16.88
N MET A 251 -32.98 37.93 15.95
CA MET A 251 -33.24 36.89 14.95
C MET A 251 -31.99 36.61 14.11
N TRP A 252 -31.33 37.66 13.62
CA TRP A 252 -30.15 37.54 12.76
C TRP A 252 -28.99 36.86 13.49
N GLY A 253 -28.76 37.20 14.77
CA GLY A 253 -27.74 36.57 15.61
C GLY A 253 -27.99 35.08 15.84
N LEU A 254 -29.25 34.70 16.10
CA LEU A 254 -29.65 33.29 16.25
C LEU A 254 -29.51 32.54 14.92
N LEU A 255 -29.95 33.14 13.81
CA LEU A 255 -29.80 32.55 12.48
C LEU A 255 -28.31 32.38 12.11
N ASN A 256 -27.47 33.36 12.39
CA ASN A 256 -26.04 33.25 12.14
C ASN A 256 -25.43 32.10 12.97
N THR A 257 -25.88 31.92 14.22
CA THR A 257 -25.45 30.80 15.06
C THR A 257 -25.88 29.46 14.46
N HIS A 258 -27.13 29.34 14.01
CA HIS A 258 -27.66 28.17 13.31
C HIS A 258 -26.81 27.81 12.07
N GLU A 259 -26.51 28.78 11.21
CA GLU A 259 -25.68 28.54 10.02
C GLU A 259 -24.23 28.18 10.34
N ASN A 260 -23.69 28.64 11.47
CA ASN A 260 -22.36 28.23 11.93
C ASN A 260 -22.35 26.81 12.51
N ASN A 261 -23.47 26.32 13.06
CA ASN A 261 -23.56 24.91 13.48
C ASN A 261 -23.47 23.95 12.30
N HIS A 262 -24.02 24.30 11.13
CA HIS A 262 -23.78 23.55 9.89
C HIS A 262 -22.30 23.51 9.49
N HIS A 263 -21.55 24.60 9.72
CA HIS A 263 -20.10 24.60 9.52
C HIS A 263 -19.39 23.63 10.45
N THR A 264 -19.74 23.63 11.74
CA THR A 264 -19.22 22.69 12.74
C THR A 264 -19.48 21.24 12.34
N ILE A 265 -20.72 20.91 11.96
CA ILE A 265 -21.10 19.56 11.48
C ILE A 265 -20.23 19.15 10.29
N PHE A 266 -19.99 20.07 9.35
CA PHE A 266 -19.12 19.80 8.21
C PHE A 266 -17.66 19.56 8.63
N THR A 267 -17.09 20.39 9.50
CA THR A 267 -15.70 20.24 9.93
C THR A 267 -15.47 18.96 10.73
N ASP A 268 -16.40 18.62 11.63
CA ASP A 268 -16.35 17.40 12.44
C ASP A 268 -16.50 16.17 11.55
N GLY A 269 -17.43 16.20 10.59
CA GLY A 269 -17.59 15.13 9.63
C GLY A 269 -16.37 14.90 8.73
N ILE A 270 -15.66 15.96 8.32
CA ILE A 270 -14.38 15.81 7.60
C ILE A 270 -13.30 15.24 8.52
N LYS A 271 -13.26 15.64 9.79
CA LYS A 271 -12.32 15.07 10.75
C LYS A 271 -12.55 13.56 10.92
N ASP A 272 -13.80 13.14 11.13
CA ASP A 272 -14.15 11.72 11.29
C ASP A 272 -13.84 10.91 10.03
N LEU A 273 -14.11 11.47 8.84
CA LEU A 273 -13.75 10.88 7.56
C LEU A 273 -12.24 10.62 7.47
N LEU A 274 -11.42 11.60 7.85
CA LEU A 274 -9.96 11.49 7.75
C LEU A 274 -9.36 10.60 8.83
N ASP A 275 -9.93 10.59 10.04
CA ASP A 275 -9.50 9.71 11.12
C ASP A 275 -9.82 8.23 10.79
N GLY A 276 -10.83 7.97 9.94
CA GLY A 276 -11.25 6.62 9.53
C GLY A 276 -10.80 6.18 8.13
N ILE A 277 -9.96 6.94 7.43
CA ILE A 277 -9.60 6.60 6.04
C ILE A 277 -8.50 5.54 5.97
N GLU A 278 -8.77 4.48 5.20
CA GLU A 278 -7.84 3.38 4.95
C GLU A 278 -7.09 3.54 3.61
N PRO A 279 -6.00 2.77 3.37
CA PRO A 279 -5.27 2.73 2.10
C PRO A 279 -6.05 2.06 0.95
N LEU A 280 -7.19 2.65 0.57
CA LEU A 280 -8.15 2.13 -0.40
C LEU A 280 -7.63 2.20 -1.84
N LYS A 281 -8.10 1.32 -2.74
CA LYS A 281 -7.85 1.50 -4.17
C LYS A 281 -8.67 2.66 -4.72
N GLN A 282 -8.28 3.22 -5.86
CA GLN A 282 -8.89 4.43 -6.42
C GLN A 282 -10.42 4.42 -6.47
N LYS A 283 -11.03 3.37 -7.02
CA LYS A 283 -12.49 3.26 -7.11
C LYS A 283 -13.17 3.23 -5.73
N GLU A 284 -12.53 2.60 -4.75
CA GLU A 284 -13.02 2.48 -3.38
C GLU A 284 -12.86 3.81 -2.64
N ALA A 285 -11.74 4.51 -2.83
CA ALA A 285 -11.49 5.84 -2.28
C ALA A 285 -12.50 6.88 -2.81
N ASP A 286 -12.80 6.85 -4.12
CA ASP A 286 -13.81 7.71 -4.75
C ASP A 286 -15.22 7.44 -4.19
N ALA A 287 -15.57 6.16 -4.02
CA ALA A 287 -16.85 5.76 -3.42
C ALA A 287 -16.93 6.19 -1.95
N TYR A 288 -15.87 5.95 -1.17
CA TYR A 288 -15.78 6.35 0.22
C TYR A 288 -15.98 7.86 0.38
N TRP A 289 -15.28 8.68 -0.40
CA TRP A 289 -15.46 10.15 -0.36
C TRP A 289 -16.89 10.59 -0.69
N LYS A 290 -17.52 9.95 -1.68
CA LYS A 290 -18.91 10.25 -2.05
C LYS A 290 -19.87 9.89 -0.92
N ASP A 291 -19.71 8.72 -0.33
CA ASP A 291 -20.58 8.22 0.73
C ASP A 291 -20.42 9.07 1.99
N GLN A 292 -19.19 9.41 2.37
CA GLN A 292 -18.94 10.28 3.53
C GLN A 292 -19.49 11.70 3.32
N ASN A 293 -19.37 12.29 2.13
CA ASN A 293 -20.02 13.57 1.85
C ASN A 293 -21.55 13.50 1.97
N LYS A 294 -22.14 12.37 1.55
CA LYS A 294 -23.57 12.15 1.74
C LYS A 294 -23.92 12.07 3.22
N THR A 295 -23.17 11.31 4.02
CA THR A 295 -23.37 11.24 5.48
C THR A 295 -23.31 12.61 6.14
N ILE A 296 -22.31 13.43 5.77
CA ILE A 296 -22.17 14.81 6.30
C ILE A 296 -23.35 15.69 5.89
N GLN A 297 -23.87 15.54 4.67
CA GLN A 297 -25.06 16.26 4.23
C GLN A 297 -26.32 15.79 4.98
N ASP A 298 -26.48 14.49 5.17
CA ASP A 298 -27.62 13.92 5.90
C ASP A 298 -27.60 14.40 7.36
N SER A 299 -26.42 14.55 7.98
CA SER A 299 -26.28 15.14 9.32
C SER A 299 -26.71 16.61 9.38
N GLN A 300 -26.34 17.42 8.37
CA GLN A 300 -26.81 18.81 8.26
C GLN A 300 -28.35 18.85 8.08
N ASP A 301 -28.91 18.01 7.22
CA ASP A 301 -30.35 17.94 6.98
C ASP A 301 -31.11 17.45 8.23
N GLY A 302 -30.51 16.53 9.00
CA GLY A 302 -31.02 16.07 10.29
C GLY A 302 -31.01 17.18 11.34
N TYR A 303 -29.95 17.98 11.39
CA TYR A 303 -29.87 19.16 12.26
C TYR A 303 -30.97 20.18 11.92
N ASP A 304 -31.14 20.50 10.64
CA ASP A 304 -32.26 21.32 10.14
C ASP A 304 -33.61 20.77 10.57
N THR A 305 -33.85 19.46 10.39
CA THR A 305 -35.11 18.82 10.76
C THR A 305 -35.38 18.94 12.27
N SER A 306 -34.37 18.68 13.11
CA SER A 306 -34.50 18.71 14.57
C SER A 306 -34.66 20.12 15.15
N SER A 307 -33.97 21.10 14.55
CA SER A 307 -34.06 22.52 14.94
C SER A 307 -35.27 23.23 14.33
N GLY A 308 -36.04 22.55 13.46
CA GLY A 308 -37.12 23.18 12.70
C GLY A 308 -36.61 24.29 11.79
N HIS A 309 -35.46 24.08 11.14
CA HIS A 309 -34.71 25.08 10.38
C HIS A 309 -34.40 26.33 11.22
N GLY A 310 -33.97 26.12 12.48
CA GLY A 310 -33.65 27.16 13.45
C GLY A 310 -34.83 27.70 14.27
N VAL A 311 -36.08 27.38 13.92
CA VAL A 311 -37.27 27.87 14.67
C VAL A 311 -37.24 27.41 16.13
N ASN A 312 -36.87 26.16 16.39
CA ASN A 312 -36.77 25.61 17.75
C ASN A 312 -35.60 26.21 18.55
N GLU A 313 -34.68 26.90 17.88
CA GLU A 313 -33.55 27.62 18.48
C GLU A 313 -33.89 29.10 18.69
N GLY A 314 -35.12 29.51 18.40
CA GLY A 314 -35.62 30.86 18.57
C GLY A 314 -35.39 31.77 17.35
N VAL A 315 -35.00 31.22 16.19
CA VAL A 315 -34.97 31.99 14.94
C VAL A 315 -36.40 32.32 14.52
N ALA A 316 -36.89 33.46 14.98
CA ALA A 316 -38.23 33.96 14.74
C ALA A 316 -38.21 35.49 14.71
N LEU A 317 -39.26 36.08 14.16
CA LEU A 317 -39.53 37.51 14.21
C LEU A 317 -40.87 37.72 14.91
N ASP A 318 -40.88 38.51 15.97
CA ASP A 318 -42.09 38.92 16.68
C ASP A 318 -42.68 40.20 16.09
N ALA A 319 -43.78 40.07 15.35
CA ALA A 319 -44.48 41.21 14.74
C ALA A 319 -45.21 42.11 15.76
N SER A 320 -45.33 41.72 17.04
CA SER A 320 -45.96 42.57 18.07
C SER A 320 -45.18 43.85 18.39
N VAL A 321 -43.93 43.95 17.91
CA VAL A 321 -43.10 45.16 18.00
C VAL A 321 -43.36 46.15 16.85
N ASP A 322 -44.23 45.81 15.90
CA ASP A 322 -44.71 46.78 14.92
C ASP A 322 -45.71 47.75 15.57
N PRO A 323 -45.68 49.04 15.19
CA PRO A 323 -46.49 50.09 15.80
C PRO A 323 -47.99 50.03 15.48
#